data_AF-A0A518CTK1-F1
#
_entry.id   AF-A0A518CTK1-F1
#
_cell.length_a   1.000
_cell.length_b   1.000
_cell.length_c   1.000
_cell.angle_alpha   90.00
_cell.angle_beta   90.00
_cell.angle_gamma   90.00
#
_symmetry.space_group_name_H-M   'P 1'
#
loop_
_entity.id
_entity.type
_entity.pdbx_description
1 polymer ?
#
loop_
_entity_poly.entity_id
_entity_poly.type
_entity_poly.pdbx_seq_one_letter_code
_entity_poly.pdbx_strand_id
1 'polypeptide(L)' 'MQPWHLLVYALASWMNREQQLAIEYLKTENSILREKIGKKRILLTDEQRRRLAVKGKQLGRKLLSELSAIFTPVP' A
#
# COMPACT_ATOMS: atom_id res chain seq x y z
N MET A 1 -11.64 -29.73 -11.06
CA MET A 1 -11.00 -29.01 -9.95
C MET A 1 -10.40 -30.03 -9.00
N GLN A 2 -9.07 -30.11 -8.88
CA GLN A 2 -8.47 -31.04 -7.91
C GLN A 2 -8.69 -30.52 -6.48
N PRO A 3 -8.96 -31.39 -5.49
CA PRO A 3 -9.41 -31.00 -4.14
C PRO A 3 -8.47 -30.06 -3.40
N TRP A 4 -7.16 -30.09 -3.69
CA TRP A 4 -6.18 -29.19 -3.09
C TRP A 4 -6.35 -27.71 -3.50
N HIS A 5 -7.00 -27.42 -4.64
CA HIS A 5 -7.28 -26.03 -5.05
C HIS A 5 -8.16 -25.33 -4.03
N LEU A 6 -9.16 -26.02 -3.47
CA LEU A 6 -10.07 -25.45 -2.46
C LEU A 6 -9.30 -25.06 -1.19
N LEU A 7 -8.32 -25.88 -0.78
CA LEU A 7 -7.45 -25.58 0.35
C LEU A 7 -6.59 -24.34 0.08
N VAL A 8 -6.01 -24.24 -1.12
CA VAL A 8 -5.21 -23.07 -1.52
C VAL A 8 -6.06 -21.80 -1.58
N TYR A 9 -7.28 -21.87 -2.15
CA TYR A 9 -8.20 -20.73 -2.20
C TYR A 9 -8.65 -20.30 -0.80
N ALA A 10 -8.97 -21.24 0.08
CA ALA A 10 -9.34 -20.92 1.46
C ALA A 10 -8.18 -20.22 2.20
N LEU A 11 -6.96 -20.74 2.06
CA LEU A 11 -5.76 -20.15 2.66
C LEU A 11 -5.45 -18.76 2.10
N ALA A 12 -5.51 -18.60 0.77
CA ALA A 12 -5.29 -17.31 0.12
C ALA A 12 -6.34 -16.29 0.54
N SER A 13 -7.60 -16.71 0.65
CA SER A 13 -8.70 -15.85 1.10
C SER A 13 -8.53 -15.41 2.56
N TRP A 14 -8.07 -16.32 3.43
CA TRP A 14 -7.77 -15.99 4.82
C TRP A 14 -6.61 -14.99 4.93
N MET A 15 -5.49 -15.28 4.26
CA MET A 15 -4.32 -14.40 4.26
C MET A 15 -4.64 -13.02 3.68
N ASN A 16 -5.47 -12.95 2.63
CA ASN A 16 -5.89 -11.69 2.03
C ASN A 16 -6.71 -10.83 3.01
N ARG A 17 -7.51 -11.43 3.89
CA ARG A 17 -8.29 -10.68 4.91
C ARG A 17 -7.38 -10.03 5.95
N GLU A 18 -6.43 -10.79 6.49
CA GLU A 18 -5.41 -10.26 7.43
C GLU A 18 -4.59 -9.14 6.79
N GLN A 19 -4.15 -9.32 5.54
CA GLN A 19 -3.44 -8.29 4.79
C GLN A 19 -4.29 -7.03 4.58
N GLN A 20 -5.58 -7.18 4.30
CA GLN A 20 -6.49 -6.05 4.12
C GLN A 20 -6.63 -5.22 5.40
N LEU A 21 -6.72 -5.87 6.57
CA LEU A 21 -6.77 -5.19 7.87
C LEU A 21 -5.49 -4.36 8.13
N ALA A 22 -4.33 -4.94 7.84
CA ALA A 22 -3.06 -4.23 7.98
C ALA A 22 -2.96 -3.02 7.03
N ILE A 23 -3.43 -3.15 5.79
CA ILE A 23 -3.48 -2.04 4.82
C ILE A 23 -4.43 -0.95 5.32
N GLU A 24 -5.60 -1.30 5.82
CA GLU A 24 -6.59 -0.34 6.33
C GLU A 24 -6.07 0.43 7.54
N TYR A 25 -5.42 -0.26 8.48
CA TYR A 25 -4.74 0.36 9.61
C TYR A 25 -3.67 1.37 9.15
N LEU A 26 -2.76 0.96 8.26
CA LEU A 26 -1.69 1.82 7.74
C LEU A 26 -2.23 3.00 6.92
N LYS A 27 -3.35 2.84 6.20
CA LYS A 27 -4.03 3.96 5.53
C LYS A 27 -4.57 4.97 6.54
N THR A 28 -5.20 4.47 7.61
CA THR A 28 -5.75 5.30 8.69
C THR A 28 -4.63 6.07 9.39
N GLU A 29 -3.53 5.40 9.73
CA GLU A 29 -2.36 6.02 10.33
C GLU A 29 -1.76 7.10 9.42
N ASN A 30 -1.56 6.80 8.13
CA ASN A 30 -1.09 7.79 7.15
C ASN A 30 -2.02 9.00 7.05
N SER A 31 -3.35 8.81 7.12
CA SER A 31 -4.32 9.91 7.11
C SER A 31 -4.17 10.80 8.35
N ILE A 32 -4.07 10.20 9.54
CA ILE A 32 -3.87 10.93 10.80
C ILE A 32 -2.54 11.69 10.78
N LEU A 33 -1.47 11.08 10.27
CA LEU A 33 -0.16 11.74 10.13
C LEU A 33 -0.22 12.93 9.16
N ARG A 34 -0.94 12.79 8.03
CA ARG A 34 -1.18 13.88 7.08
C ARG A 34 -1.97 15.02 7.72
N GLU A 35 -2.99 14.70 8.51
CA GLU A 35 -3.78 15.70 9.26
C GLU A 35 -2.90 16.46 10.26
N LYS A 36 -2.06 15.75 11.03
CA LYS A 36 -1.12 16.36 11.98
C LYS A 36 -0.06 17.26 11.33
N ILE A 37 0.43 16.89 10.14
CA ILE A 37 1.37 17.72 9.37
C ILE A 37 0.65 18.95 8.77
N GLY A 38 -0.67 18.85 8.56
CA GLY A 38 -1.52 19.91 8.03
C GLY A 38 -1.23 20.20 6.55
N LYS A 39 -1.34 21.48 6.15
CA LYS A 39 -1.14 21.91 4.75
C LYS A 39 0.33 22.02 4.33
N LYS A 40 1.29 21.62 5.18
CA LYS A 40 2.72 21.69 4.86
C LYS A 40 3.06 20.64 3.80
N ARG A 41 3.78 21.05 2.75
CA ARG A 41 4.33 20.11 1.77
C ARG A 41 5.34 19.19 2.46
N ILE A 42 5.13 17.88 2.34
CA ILE A 42 6.09 16.87 2.79
C ILE A 42 7.23 16.84 1.76
N LEU A 43 8.37 17.43 2.11
CA LEU A 43 9.58 17.37 1.30
C LEU A 43 10.31 16.06 1.58
N LEU A 44 10.31 15.16 0.61
CA LEU A 44 11.03 13.89 0.68
C LEU A 44 12.45 14.06 0.16
N THR A 45 13.42 13.51 0.88
CA THR A 45 14.80 13.37 0.39
C THR A 45 14.85 12.43 -0.82
N ASP A 46 15.91 12.52 -1.63
CA ASP A 46 16.03 11.66 -2.81
C ASP A 46 16.07 10.17 -2.43
N GLU A 47 16.66 9.84 -1.28
CA GLU A 47 16.66 8.48 -0.72
C GLU A 47 15.25 8.01 -0.33
N GLN A 48 14.43 8.89 0.25
CA GLN A 48 13.03 8.58 0.55
C GLN A 48 12.21 8.39 -0.74
N ARG A 49 12.41 9.25 -1.75
CA ARG A 49 11.76 9.11 -3.07
C ARG A 49 12.14 7.81 -3.77
N ARG A 50 13.43 7.45 -3.77
CA ARG A 50 13.92 6.19 -4.36
C ARG A 50 13.28 4.98 -3.69
N ARG A 51 13.21 4.95 -2.36
CA ARG A 51 12.56 3.86 -1.62
C ARG A 51 11.07 3.75 -1.97
N LEU A 52 10.35 4.87 -2.03
CA LEU A 52 8.95 4.88 -2.46
C LEU A 52 8.77 4.43 -3.91
N ALA A 53 9.66 4.81 -4.82
CA ALA A 53 9.60 4.39 -6.22
C ALA A 53 9.80 2.87 -6.37
N VAL A 54 10.76 2.28 -5.67
CA VAL A 54 11.00 0.83 -5.69
C VAL A 54 9.79 0.06 -5.15
N LYS A 55 9.25 0.50 -4.00
CA LYS A 55 8.05 -0.13 -3.41
C LYS A 55 6.80 0.09 -4.27
N GLY A 56 6.63 1.29 -4.83
CA GLY A 56 5.53 1.63 -5.73
C GLY A 56 5.55 0.83 -7.03
N LYS A 57 6.75 0.56 -7.59
CA LYS A 57 6.89 -0.29 -8.78
C LYS A 57 6.36 -1.71 -8.54
N GLN A 58 6.56 -2.26 -7.33
CA GLN A 58 6.06 -3.59 -6.94
C GLN A 58 4.54 -3.62 -6.79
N LEU A 59 3.93 -2.52 -6.33
CA LEU A 59 2.48 -2.41 -6.12
C LEU A 59 1.70 -2.15 -7.42
N GLY A 60 2.36 -1.56 -8.43
CA GLY A 60 1.74 -1.18 -9.70
C GLY A 60 0.85 0.08 -9.59
N ARG A 61 0.51 0.67 -10.75
CA ARG A 61 -0.16 1.98 -10.82
C ARG A 61 -1.56 2.00 -10.17
N LYS A 62 -2.33 0.93 -10.33
CA LYS A 62 -3.71 0.82 -9.81
C LYS A 62 -3.72 0.82 -8.28
N LEU A 63 -2.90 -0.03 -7.66
CA LEU A 63 -2.84 -0.13 -6.21
C LEU A 63 -2.27 1.15 -5.57
N LEU A 64 -1.29 1.80 -6.22
CA LEU A 64 -0.79 3.11 -5.79
C LEU A 64 -1.89 4.19 -5.75
N SER A 65 -2.80 4.20 -6.73
CA SER A 65 -3.93 5.14 -6.72
C SER A 65 -4.91 4.85 -5.57
N GLU A 66 -5.17 3.57 -5.26
CA GLU A 66 -6.06 3.14 -4.17
C GLU A 66 -5.46 3.38 -2.77
N LEU A 67 -4.12 3.43 -2.66
CA LEU A 67 -3.41 3.76 -1.42
C LEU A 67 -3.38 5.26 -1.12
N SER A 68 -4.01 6.10 -1.95
CA SER A 68 -3.93 7.57 -1.85
C SER A 68 -2.48 8.06 -1.81
N ALA A 69 -1.60 7.38 -2.56
CA ALA A 69 -0.16 7.59 -2.51
C ALA A 69 0.16 9.07 -2.71
N ILE A 70 0.92 9.64 -1.76
CA ILE A 70 1.34 11.05 -1.76
C ILE A 70 2.27 11.33 -2.96
N PHE A 71 2.82 10.28 -3.57
CA PHE A 71 3.76 10.37 -4.67
C PHE A 71 3.35 9.47 -5.84
N THR A 72 3.43 10.02 -7.06
CA THR A 72 3.33 9.24 -8.29
C THR A 72 4.74 8.87 -8.72
N PRO A 73 5.11 7.57 -8.81
CA PRO A 73 6.42 7.20 -9.33
C PRO A 73 6.51 7.62 -10.80
N VAL A 74 7.49 8.46 -11.10
CA VAL A 74 7.86 8.84 -12.47
C VAL A 74 8.47 7.60 -13.16
N PRO A 75 8.13 7.31 -14.43
CA PRO A 75 8.72 6.19 -15.18
C PRO A 75 10.25 6.23 -15.22
#